data_AF-A0A8H7USR7-F1
#
_entry.id   AF-A0A8H7USR7-F1
#
_cell.length_a   1.000
_cell.length_b   1.000
_cell.length_c   1.000
_cell.angle_alpha   90.00
_cell.angle_beta   90.00
_cell.angle_gamma   90.00
#
_symmetry.space_group_name_H-M   'P 1'
#
loop_
_entity.id
_entity.type
_entity.pdbx_description
1 polymer ?
#
loop_
_entity_poly.entity_id
_entity_poly.type
_entity_poly.pdbx_seq_one_letter_code
_entity_poly.pdbx_strand_id
1 'polypeptide(L)'
;MEGVDMSLSGIRKGLKKRGFNAKRKIKTNFVNKDNKAERYAWAKKYRNYTLIDWRQWVISDETRVNMWGTDGNSFYWSDGDNTVLPHQMEPRV
;
A
#
# COMPACT_ATOMS: atom_id res chain seq x y z
N MET A 1 -13.62 17.57 24.98
CA MET A 1 -14.62 16.81 24.19
C MET A 1 -14.98 15.58 25.01
N GLU A 2 -16.19 15.51 25.54
CA GLU A 2 -16.70 14.30 26.18
C GLU A 2 -16.82 13.19 25.14
N GLY A 3 -16.27 12.01 25.43
CA GLY A 3 -16.46 10.83 24.60
C GLY A 3 -17.90 10.34 24.75
N VAL A 4 -18.60 10.15 23.63
CA VAL A 4 -19.91 9.50 23.63
C VAL A 4 -19.70 8.00 23.73
N ASP A 5 -20.29 7.37 24.74
CA ASP A 5 -20.29 5.91 24.83
C ASP A 5 -21.23 5.35 23.75
N MET A 6 -20.66 4.61 22.79
CA MET A 6 -21.39 4.13 21.63
C MET A 6 -20.84 2.79 21.14
N SER A 7 -21.75 1.90 20.73
CA SER A 7 -21.37 0.60 20.18
C SER A 7 -20.65 0.73 18.84
N LEU A 8 -19.76 -0.21 18.52
CA LEU A 8 -19.05 -0.29 17.23
C LEU A 8 -20.00 -0.26 16.03
N SER A 9 -21.20 -0.85 16.17
CA SER A 9 -22.24 -0.82 15.14
C SER A 9 -22.77 0.60 14.92
N GLY A 10 -23.01 1.35 16.00
CA GLY A 10 -23.41 2.76 15.95
C GLY A 10 -22.35 3.63 15.26
N ILE A 11 -21.07 3.41 15.56
CA ILE A 11 -19.95 4.13 14.92
C ILE A 11 -19.95 3.88 13.41
N ARG A 12 -20.03 2.62 12.98
CA ARG A 12 -20.03 2.24 11.56
C ARG A 12 -21.22 2.83 10.81
N LYS A 13 -22.41 2.81 11.40
CA LYS A 13 -23.61 3.43 10.82
C LYS A 13 -23.44 4.95 10.70
N GLY A 14 -22.90 5.61 11.73
CA GLY A 14 -22.60 7.04 11.71
C GLY A 14 -21.60 7.43 10.62
N LEU A 15 -20.53 6.65 10.45
CA LEU A 15 -19.53 6.84 9.40
C LEU A 15 -20.15 6.70 8.00
N LYS A 16 -20.89 5.62 7.76
CA LYS A 16 -21.58 5.41 6.48
C LYS A 16 -22.60 6.51 6.17
N LYS A 17 -23.39 6.95 7.16
CA LYS A 17 -24.36 8.04 6.99
C LYS A 17 -23.68 9.36 6.59
N ARG A 18 -22.45 9.58 7.04
CA ARG A 18 -21.61 10.74 6.68
C ARG A 18 -20.84 10.57 5.36
N GLY A 19 -21.02 9.45 4.65
CA GLY A 19 -20.36 9.20 3.36
C GLY A 19 -18.97 8.56 3.46
N PHE A 20 -18.51 8.17 4.65
CA PHE A 20 -17.23 7.49 4.79
C PHE A 20 -17.30 6.04 4.29
N ASN A 21 -16.27 5.64 3.54
CA ASN A 21 -16.11 4.30 2.98
C ASN A 21 -14.84 3.64 3.51
N ALA A 22 -14.90 2.32 3.69
CA ALA A 22 -13.73 1.54 4.05
C ALA A 22 -12.87 1.30 2.81
N LYS A 23 -11.62 1.76 2.83
CA LYS A 23 -10.62 1.53 1.78
C LYS A 23 -9.52 0.61 2.33
N ARG A 24 -8.93 -0.21 1.46
CA ARG A 24 -7.78 -1.05 1.82
C ARG A 24 -6.56 -0.14 2.02
N LYS A 25 -5.80 -0.36 3.10
CA LYS A 25 -4.53 0.33 3.29
C LYS A 25 -3.58 0.00 2.14
N ILE A 26 -2.84 1.01 1.69
CA ILE A 26 -1.88 0.84 0.60
C ILE A 26 -0.61 0.26 1.21
N LYS A 27 -0.25 -0.95 0.78
CA LYS A 27 1.05 -1.56 1.11
C LYS A 27 2.11 -0.82 0.30
N THR A 28 2.92 -0.02 0.98
CA THR A 28 4.01 0.71 0.34
C THR A 28 5.29 0.53 1.13
N ASN A 29 6.40 0.39 0.41
CA ASN A 29 7.72 0.45 1.01
C ASN A 29 8.07 1.94 1.13
N PHE A 30 8.37 2.42 2.33
CA PHE A 30 8.93 3.76 2.48
C PHE A 30 10.33 3.77 1.85
N VAL A 31 10.43 4.30 0.62
CA VAL A 31 11.71 4.37 -0.09
C VAL A 31 12.49 5.57 0.41
N ASN A 32 13.64 5.32 1.04
CA ASN A 32 14.60 6.37 1.41
C ASN A 32 15.05 7.16 0.16
N LYS A 33 15.50 8.41 0.33
CA LYS A 33 16.05 9.26 -0.74
C LYS A 33 17.17 8.56 -1.51
N ASP A 34 18.03 7.83 -0.81
CA ASP A 34 19.17 7.11 -1.42
C ASP A 34 18.68 5.99 -2.34
N ASN A 35 17.78 5.13 -1.84
CA ASN A 35 17.15 4.07 -2.64
C ASN A 35 16.38 4.65 -3.85
N LYS A 36 15.79 5.84 -3.74
CA LYS A 36 15.16 6.51 -4.90
C LYS A 36 16.20 6.90 -5.96
N ALA A 37 17.34 7.45 -5.54
CA ALA A 37 18.41 7.86 -6.44
C ALA A 37 19.02 6.64 -7.15
N GLU A 38 19.29 5.55 -6.43
CA GLU A 38 19.82 4.31 -7.01
C GLU A 38 18.86 3.70 -8.02
N ARG A 39 17.57 3.57 -7.67
CA ARG A 39 16.54 3.06 -8.58
C ARG A 39 16.40 3.93 -9.83
N TYR A 40 16.48 5.25 -9.68
CA TYR A 40 16.44 6.18 -10.80
C TYR A 40 17.67 6.05 -11.72
N ALA A 41 18.86 5.95 -11.14
CA ALA A 41 20.10 5.74 -11.89
C ALA A 41 20.08 4.40 -12.65
N TRP A 42 19.60 3.33 -12.01
CA TRP A 42 19.41 2.03 -12.64
C TRP A 42 18.43 2.11 -13.81
N ALA A 43 17.25 2.69 -13.62
CA ALA A 43 16.27 2.85 -14.68
C ALA A 43 16.81 3.68 -15.85
N LYS A 44 17.56 4.76 -15.56
CA LYS A 44 18.19 5.60 -16.59
C LYS A 44 19.28 4.86 -17.36
N LYS A 45 20.03 3.96 -16.71
CA LYS A 45 21.08 3.14 -17.35
C LYS A 45 20.48 2.15 -18.35
N TYR A 46 19.39 1.50 -17.99
CA TYR A 46 18.77 0.44 -18.80
C TYR A 46 17.57 0.93 -19.64
N ARG A 47 17.33 2.25 -19.72
CA ARG A 47 16.16 2.85 -20.40
C ARG A 47 16.03 2.51 -21.89
N ASN A 48 17.14 2.23 -22.55
CA ASN A 48 17.20 1.95 -24.00
C ASN A 48 17.37 0.46 -24.30
N TYR A 49 17.28 -0.41 -23.29
CA TYR A 49 17.37 -1.86 -23.52
C TYR A 49 16.19 -2.33 -24.36
N THR A 50 16.49 -3.14 -25.36
CA THR A 50 15.50 -3.75 -26.24
C THR A 50 14.97 -5.05 -25.64
N LEU A 51 13.91 -5.60 -26.23
CA LEU A 51 13.35 -6.89 -25.81
C LEU A 51 14.39 -8.02 -25.86
N ILE A 52 15.33 -7.97 -26.80
CA ILE A 52 16.38 -8.99 -26.94
C ILE A 52 17.36 -8.90 -25.77
N ASP A 53 17.74 -7.69 -25.35
CA ASP A 53 18.65 -7.48 -24.23
C ASP A 53 18.04 -7.99 -22.92
N TRP A 54 16.75 -7.75 -22.69
CA TRP A 54 16.05 -8.26 -21.51
C TRP A 54 15.92 -9.79 -21.49
N ARG A 55 15.81 -10.44 -22.66
CA ARG A 55 15.71 -11.91 -22.74
C ARG A 55 17.00 -12.63 -22.34
N GLN A 56 18.13 -11.95 -22.36
CA GLN A 56 19.40 -12.52 -21.89
C GLN A 56 19.49 -12.55 -20.36
N TRP A 57 18.59 -11.85 -19.66
CA TRP A 57 18.62 -11.76 -18.21
C TRP A 57 17.83 -12.92 -17.59
N VAL A 58 18.45 -13.61 -16.65
CA VAL A 58 17.77 -14.55 -15.76
C VAL A 58 17.49 -13.82 -14.46
N ILE A 59 16.22 -13.63 -14.14
CA ILE A 59 15.77 -13.01 -12.90
C ILE A 59 15.30 -14.11 -11.96
N SER A 60 15.77 -14.08 -10.72
CA SER A 60 15.36 -14.98 -9.65
C SER A 60 14.91 -14.15 -8.45
N ASP A 61 13.82 -14.58 -7.82
CA ASP A 61 13.29 -14.02 -6.58
C ASP A 61 12.59 -15.13 -5.81
N GLU A 62 12.45 -14.95 -4.50
CA GLU A 62 11.74 -15.87 -3.63
C GLU A 62 10.32 -15.34 -3.34
N THR A 63 9.33 -16.23 -3.35
CA THR A 63 7.97 -15.87 -2.96
C THR A 63 7.43 -16.83 -1.91
N ARG A 64 6.72 -16.27 -0.93
CA ARG A 64 6.04 -17.03 0.11
C ARG A 64 4.68 -17.49 -0.41
N VAL A 65 4.45 -18.80 -0.45
CA VAL A 65 3.16 -19.40 -0.80
C VAL A 65 2.50 -19.96 0.46
N ASN A 66 1.38 -19.36 0.87
CA ASN A 66 0.63 -19.79 2.04
C ASN A 66 -0.42 -20.85 1.66
N MET A 67 -0.47 -21.96 2.39
CA MET A 67 -1.51 -22.99 2.22
C MET A 67 -2.87 -22.58 2.78
N TRP A 68 -2.90 -21.80 3.87
CA TRP A 68 -4.14 -21.31 4.48
C TRP A 68 -4.01 -19.85 4.92
N GLY A 69 -5.05 -19.07 4.62
CA GLY A 69 -5.16 -17.68 5.04
C GLY A 69 -4.34 -16.70 4.19
N THR A 70 -4.73 -15.44 4.28
CA THR A 70 -3.96 -14.31 3.72
C THR A 70 -3.22 -13.63 4.87
N ASP A 71 -2.14 -12.91 4.58
CA ASP A 71 -1.34 -12.19 5.59
C ASP A 71 -2.11 -11.03 6.31
N GLY A 72 -3.43 -10.95 6.13
CA GLY A 72 -4.28 -9.90 6.67
C GLY A 72 -4.41 -8.72 5.70
N ASN A 73 -5.65 -8.27 5.48
CA ASN A 73 -5.94 -7.00 4.82
C ASN A 73 -6.34 -5.97 5.87
N SER A 74 -5.55 -4.91 6.02
CA SER A 74 -5.89 -3.78 6.87
C SER A 74 -6.76 -2.77 6.11
N PHE A 75 -7.78 -2.22 6.77
CA PHE A 75 -8.69 -1.22 6.21
C PHE A 75 -8.64 0.09 7.01
N TYR A 76 -8.93 1.21 6.34
CA TYR A 76 -9.12 2.52 6.95
C TYR A 76 -10.41 3.16 6.43
N TRP A 77 -11.01 4.06 7.20
CA TRP A 77 -12.17 4.84 6.76
C TRP A 77 -11.71 6.14 6.10
N SER A 78 -12.27 6.45 4.93
CA SER A 78 -11.99 7.65 4.15
C SER A 78 -13.30 8.29 3.73
N ASP A 79 -13.35 9.61 3.75
CA ASP A 79 -14.44 10.46 3.26
C ASP A 79 -14.48 10.57 1.73
N GLY A 80 -13.55 9.93 1.02
CA GLY A 80 -13.46 9.98 -0.44
C GLY A 80 -12.31 10.84 -0.96
N ASP A 81 -11.60 11.56 -0.10
CA ASP A 81 -10.45 12.36 -0.52
C ASP A 81 -9.31 11.48 -1.09
N ASN A 82 -8.54 12.03 -2.02
CA ASN A 82 -7.49 11.32 -2.77
C ASN A 82 -6.12 11.38 -2.08
N THR A 83 -5.96 12.20 -1.04
CA THR A 83 -4.68 12.35 -0.34
C THR A 83 -4.52 11.25 0.71
N VAL A 84 -3.56 10.35 0.48
CA VAL A 84 -3.25 9.26 1.40
C VAL A 84 -2.39 9.77 2.55
N LEU A 85 -2.93 9.72 3.77
CA LEU A 85 -2.22 10.07 4.99
C LEU A 85 -1.34 8.91 5.49
N PRO A 86 -0.26 9.18 6.24
CA PRO A 86 0.66 8.14 6.70
C PRO A 86 0.00 6.98 7.45
N HIS A 87 -1.03 7.24 8.26
CA HIS A 87 -1.75 6.19 9.02
C HIS A 87 -2.62 5.26 8.14
N GLN A 88 -2.89 5.69 6.91
CA GLN A 88 -3.64 4.95 5.89
C GLN A 88 -2.71 4.07 5.03
N MET A 89 -1.40 4.26 5.16
CA MET A 89 -0.38 3.38 4.60
C MET A 89 -0.10 2.23 5.57
N GLU A 90 0.17 1.06 5.00
CA GLU A 90 0.68 -0.09 5.75
C GLU A 90 2.17 -0.22 5.39
N PRO A 91 3.08 0.09 6.31
CA PRO A 91 4.50 -0.16 6.08
C PRO A 91 4.68 -1.65 5.88
N ARG A 92 5.29 -2.03 4.76
CA ARG A 92 5.92 -3.33 4.65
C ARG A 92 7.21 -3.28 5.49
N VAL A 93 7.23 -4.06 6.57
CA VAL A 93 8.45 -4.45 7.29
C VAL A 93 9.14 -5.55 6.49
#